data_AF-A0A124EPU6-F1
#
_entry.id   AF-A0A124EPU6-F1
#
_cell.length_a   1.000
_cell.length_b   1.000
_cell.length_c   1.000
_cell.angle_alpha   90.00
_cell.angle_beta   90.00
_cell.angle_gamma   90.00
#
_symmetry.space_group_name_H-M   'P 1'
#
loop_
_entity.id
_entity.type
_entity.pdbx_description
1 polymer ?
#
loop_
_entity_poly.entity_id
_entity_poly.type
_entity_poly.pdbx_seq_one_letter_code
_entity_poly.pdbx_strand_id
1 'polypeptide(L)'
;MNPYDDGIGLDQFVDWLIDAGYPVERVGDYATWLQRFDTAMRGLPELQRQASLLPLLHNYQRPETPIQGSIAPTERFRTAVQDAKIGPDKDIPHVTREVIVKYATDLELLGLL
;
A
#
# COMPACT_ATOMS: atom_id res chain seq x y z
N MET A 1 -8.17 -9.81 8.33
CA MET A 1 -7.78 -9.99 6.92
C MET A 1 -8.85 -9.36 6.05
N ASN A 2 -8.48 -8.75 4.94
CA ASN A 2 -9.40 -8.35 3.89
C ASN A 2 -9.62 -9.57 2.96
N PRO A 3 -10.85 -10.10 2.80
CA PRO A 3 -11.09 -11.31 2.03
C PRO A 3 -11.44 -11.08 0.55
N TYR A 4 -11.51 -9.83 0.09
CA TYR A 4 -12.04 -9.51 -1.23
C TYR A 4 -11.05 -9.85 -2.34
N ASP A 5 -11.53 -10.54 -3.37
CA ASP A 5 -10.87 -10.64 -4.69
C ASP A 5 -11.39 -9.47 -5.56
N ASP A 6 -11.02 -8.25 -5.18
CA ASP A 6 -11.49 -7.00 -5.79
C ASP A 6 -10.48 -6.38 -6.76
N GLY A 7 -9.31 -7.02 -6.94
CA GLY A 7 -8.22 -6.52 -7.77
C GLY A 7 -7.50 -5.30 -7.17
N ILE A 8 -7.76 -4.93 -5.92
CA ILE A 8 -7.17 -3.77 -5.26
C ILE A 8 -5.85 -4.19 -4.59
N GLY A 9 -4.75 -3.98 -5.29
CA GLY A 9 -3.39 -4.26 -4.83
C GLY A 9 -2.47 -3.04 -4.84
N LEU A 10 -1.17 -3.27 -4.62
CA LEU A 10 -0.15 -2.21 -4.55
C LEU A 10 -0.04 -1.40 -5.85
N ASP A 11 -0.23 -2.03 -7.02
CA ASP A 11 -0.22 -1.32 -8.30
C ASP A 11 -1.38 -0.32 -8.40
N GLN A 12 -2.55 -0.68 -7.88
CA GLN A 12 -3.72 0.21 -7.84
C GLN A 12 -3.50 1.38 -6.86
N PHE A 13 -2.75 1.15 -5.77
CA PHE A 13 -2.38 2.23 -4.85
C PHE A 13 -1.44 3.23 -5.51
N VAL A 14 -0.48 2.75 -6.31
CA VAL A 14 0.40 3.61 -7.11
C VAL A 14 -0.41 4.44 -8.09
N ASP A 15 -1.39 3.85 -8.79
CA ASP A 15 -2.29 4.61 -9.68
C ASP A 15 -3.05 5.70 -8.93
N TRP A 16 -3.59 5.40 -7.76
CA TRP A 16 -4.31 6.38 -6.95
C TRP A 16 -3.45 7.55 -6.47
N LEU A 17 -2.17 7.32 -6.21
CA LEU A 17 -1.21 8.38 -5.89
C LEU A 17 -0.93 9.26 -7.11
N ILE A 18 -0.71 8.65 -8.28
CA ILE A 18 -0.51 9.38 -9.55
C ILE A 18 -1.75 10.23 -9.88
N ASP A 19 -2.95 9.64 -9.79
CA ASP A 19 -4.21 10.33 -10.04
C ASP A 19 -4.47 11.47 -9.04
N ALA A 20 -3.88 11.40 -7.84
CA ALA A 20 -3.94 12.46 -6.83
C ALA A 20 -2.90 13.57 -7.07
N GLY A 21 -2.05 13.45 -8.09
CA GLY A 21 -1.06 14.45 -8.47
C GLY A 21 0.33 14.23 -7.87
N TYR A 22 0.57 13.12 -7.18
CA TYR A 22 1.90 12.79 -6.68
C TYR A 22 2.80 12.30 -7.82
N PRO A 23 4.04 12.82 -7.92
CA PRO A 23 4.93 12.53 -9.05
C PRO A 23 5.59 11.15 -8.89
N VAL A 24 4.84 10.10 -9.21
CA VAL A 24 5.33 8.71 -9.20
C VAL A 24 5.39 8.19 -10.63
N GLU A 25 6.55 7.65 -11.00
CA GLU A 25 6.77 7.07 -12.33
C GLU A 25 7.06 5.57 -12.21
N ARG A 26 6.47 4.78 -13.11
CA ARG A 26 6.80 3.35 -13.27
C ARG A 26 8.06 3.21 -14.11
N VAL A 27 8.95 2.31 -13.71
CA VAL A 27 10.28 2.18 -14.31
C VAL A 27 10.56 0.74 -14.72
N GLY A 28 10.87 0.55 -16.00
CA GLY A 28 11.54 -0.65 -16.53
C GLY A 28 11.02 -1.98 -15.99
N ASP A 29 11.95 -2.90 -15.72
CA ASP A 29 11.66 -4.14 -15.00
C ASP A 29 11.87 -3.99 -13.48
N TYR A 30 11.43 -5.00 -12.72
CA TYR A 30 11.51 -4.99 -11.27
C TYR A 30 12.94 -4.83 -10.74
N ALA A 31 13.93 -5.45 -11.38
CA ALA A 31 15.33 -5.36 -10.95
C ALA A 31 15.87 -3.93 -11.13
N THR A 32 15.53 -3.30 -12.26
CA THR A 32 15.87 -1.91 -12.57
C THR A 32 15.20 -0.95 -11.59
N TRP A 33 13.90 -1.16 -11.30
CA TRP A 33 13.18 -0.41 -10.29
C TRP A 33 13.85 -0.55 -8.92
N LEU A 34 14.13 -1.76 -8.46
CA LEU A 34 14.69 -2.02 -7.13
C LEU A 34 16.06 -1.37 -6.95
N GLN A 35 16.93 -1.45 -7.97
CA GLN A 35 18.25 -0.80 -7.93
C GLN A 35 18.13 0.72 -7.82
N ARG A 36 17.26 1.34 -8.63
CA ARG A 36 17.03 2.79 -8.59
C ARG A 36 16.38 3.22 -7.29
N PHE A 37 15.44 2.43 -6.77
CA PHE A 37 14.75 2.68 -5.52
C PHE A 37 15.73 2.61 -4.33
N ASP A 38 16.59 1.60 -4.22
CA ASP A 38 17.66 1.55 -3.19
C ASP A 38 18.52 2.82 -3.21
N THR A 39 18.96 3.22 -4.41
CA THR A 39 19.81 4.41 -4.59
C THR A 39 19.10 5.69 -4.15
N ALA A 40 17.84 5.87 -4.59
CA ALA A 40 17.04 7.03 -4.23
C ALA A 40 16.81 7.11 -2.71
N MET A 41 16.48 5.99 -2.08
CA MET A 41 16.21 5.89 -0.64
C MET A 41 17.43 6.23 0.22
N ARG A 42 18.64 5.81 -0.21
CA ARG A 42 19.89 6.21 0.44
C ARG A 42 20.19 7.70 0.29
N GLY A 43 19.78 8.30 -0.84
CA GLY A 43 19.94 9.72 -1.15
C GLY A 43 18.95 10.64 -0.44
N LEU A 44 17.95 10.10 0.27
CA LEU A 44 16.97 10.91 0.99
C LEU A 44 17.61 11.72 2.14
N PRO A 45 17.03 12.89 2.49
CA PRO A 45 17.34 13.60 3.74
C PRO A 45 17.17 12.70 4.95
N GLU A 46 17.93 12.96 6.03
CA GLU A 46 18.01 12.08 7.20
C GLU A 46 16.64 11.67 7.75
N LEU A 47 15.74 12.63 7.95
CA LEU A 47 14.42 12.39 8.54
C LEU A 47 13.57 11.46 7.66
N GLN A 48 13.53 11.72 6.35
CA GLN A 48 12.81 10.88 5.39
C GLN A 48 13.45 9.49 5.29
N ARG A 49 14.78 9.42 5.24
CA ARG A 49 15.52 8.15 5.14
C ARG A 49 15.27 7.24 6.34
N GLN A 50 15.26 7.80 7.55
CA GLN A 50 14.96 7.06 8.78
C GLN A 50 13.52 6.51 8.79
N ALA A 51 12.57 7.27 8.23
CA ALA A 51 11.17 6.86 8.10
C ALA A 51 10.88 6.03 6.83
N SER A 52 11.91 5.69 6.05
CA SER A 52 11.76 5.03 4.76
C SER A 52 11.78 3.50 4.85
N LEU A 53 11.43 2.82 3.76
CA LEU A 53 11.57 1.36 3.61
C LEU A 53 13.02 0.85 3.58
N LEU A 54 14.04 1.70 3.62
CA LEU A 54 15.45 1.31 3.47
C LEU A 54 15.89 0.15 4.41
N PRO A 55 15.53 0.13 5.71
CA PRO A 55 15.89 -1.01 6.59
C PRO A 55 15.20 -2.33 6.20
N LEU A 56 14.07 -2.26 5.51
CA LEU A 56 13.24 -3.40 5.13
C LEU A 56 13.37 -3.77 3.65
N LEU A 57 14.27 -3.12 2.91
CA LEU A 57 14.36 -3.27 1.46
C LEU A 57 14.69 -4.70 1.02
N HIS A 58 15.36 -5.47 1.88
CA HIS A 58 15.65 -6.89 1.64
C HIS A 58 14.38 -7.74 1.44
N ASN A 59 13.22 -7.33 1.96
CA ASN A 59 11.95 -8.01 1.74
C ASN A 59 11.39 -7.83 0.32
N TYR A 60 11.89 -6.83 -0.41
CA TYR A 60 11.48 -6.49 -1.78
C TYR A 60 12.53 -6.94 -2.82
N GLN A 61 13.37 -7.93 -2.49
CA GLN A 61 14.36 -8.46 -3.45
C GLN A 61 13.71 -9.19 -4.64
N ARG A 62 12.44 -9.59 -4.50
CA ARG A 62 11.68 -10.29 -5.52
C ARG A 62 10.25 -9.74 -5.55
N PRO A 63 9.61 -9.69 -6.72
CA PRO A 63 8.20 -9.35 -6.79
C PRO A 63 7.36 -10.35 -6.00
N GLU A 64 6.28 -9.85 -5.42
CA GLU A 64 5.31 -10.68 -4.71
C GLU A 64 4.47 -11.50 -5.69
N THR A 65 4.10 -12.72 -5.30
CA THR A 65 3.12 -13.52 -6.04
C THR A 65 1.72 -13.00 -5.70
N PRO A 66 0.89 -12.62 -6.69
CA PRO A 66 -0.44 -12.10 -6.42
C PRO A 66 -1.32 -13.16 -5.76
N ILE A 67 -2.15 -12.72 -4.81
CA ILE A 67 -3.10 -13.57 -4.08
C ILE A 67 -4.49 -12.99 -4.33
N GLN A 68 -5.40 -13.86 -4.77
CA GLN A 68 -6.81 -13.51 -4.90
C GLN A 68 -7.49 -13.62 -3.54
N GLY A 69 -7.85 -12.48 -2.96
CA GLY A 69 -8.44 -12.42 -1.62
C GLY A 69 -7.44 -12.63 -0.50
N SER A 70 -7.79 -13.50 0.46
CA SER A 70 -7.03 -13.71 1.69
C SER A 70 -6.38 -15.09 1.73
N ILE A 71 -5.13 -15.14 2.22
CA ILE A 71 -4.42 -16.40 2.53
C ILE A 71 -5.04 -17.20 3.68
N ALA A 72 -5.86 -16.56 4.50
CA ALA A 72 -6.49 -17.15 5.67
C ALA A 72 -8.02 -17.10 5.58
N PRO A 73 -8.73 -18.12 6.09
CA PRO A 73 -10.19 -18.12 6.14
C PRO A 73 -10.71 -16.97 7.02
N THR A 74 -11.84 -16.37 6.61
CA THR A 74 -12.41 -15.17 7.25
C THR A 74 -13.90 -15.27 7.54
N GLU A 75 -14.54 -16.40 7.24
CA GLU A 75 -15.99 -16.58 7.23
C GLU A 75 -16.61 -16.18 8.57
N ARG A 76 -16.06 -16.71 9.68
CA ARG A 76 -16.56 -16.40 11.02
C ARG A 76 -16.48 -14.93 11.37
N PHE A 77 -15.37 -14.28 11.01
CA PHE A 77 -15.17 -12.87 11.29
C PHE A 77 -16.13 -12.03 10.45
N ARG A 78 -16.24 -12.32 9.16
CA ARG A 78 -17.13 -11.61 8.24
C ARG A 78 -18.59 -11.74 8.66
N THR A 79 -19.05 -12.95 9.00
CA THR A 79 -20.41 -13.16 9.52
C THR A 79 -20.67 -12.31 10.77
N ALA A 80 -19.74 -12.30 11.74
CA ALA A 80 -19.93 -11.51 12.95
C ALA A 80 -20.01 -9.99 12.68
N VAL A 81 -19.22 -9.48 11.72
CA VAL A 81 -19.25 -8.08 11.28
C VAL A 81 -20.60 -7.74 10.65
N GLN A 82 -21.11 -8.62 9.78
CA GLN A 82 -22.40 -8.46 9.10
C GLN A 82 -23.57 -8.53 10.08
N ASP A 83 -23.60 -9.52 10.98
CA ASP A 83 -24.64 -9.69 11.99
C ASP A 83 -24.73 -8.48 12.92
N ALA A 84 -23.58 -7.96 13.33
CA ALA A 84 -23.49 -6.76 14.17
C ALA A 84 -23.62 -5.44 13.40
N LYS A 85 -23.73 -5.49 12.05
CA LYS A 85 -23.85 -4.33 11.15
C LYS A 85 -22.77 -3.28 11.40
N ILE A 86 -21.53 -3.72 11.55
CA ILE A 86 -20.41 -2.85 11.90
C ILE A 86 -19.99 -2.01 10.69
N GLY A 87 -19.80 -0.70 10.90
CA GLY A 87 -19.31 0.21 9.88
C GLY A 87 -20.35 0.63 8.83
N PRO A 88 -19.97 1.52 7.89
CA PRO A 88 -20.87 2.04 6.87
C PRO A 88 -21.37 0.94 5.92
N ASP A 89 -20.49 0.00 5.56
CA ASP A 89 -20.79 -1.09 4.63
C ASP A 89 -21.56 -2.24 5.29
N LYS A 90 -21.62 -2.26 6.64
CA LYS A 90 -22.15 -3.38 7.43
C LYS A 90 -21.53 -4.71 7.03
N ASP A 91 -20.27 -4.66 6.61
CA ASP A 91 -19.42 -5.75 6.18
C ASP A 91 -17.96 -5.30 6.37
N ILE A 92 -17.01 -6.17 6.08
CA ILE A 92 -15.59 -5.80 6.03
C ILE A 92 -15.42 -4.73 4.93
N PRO A 93 -14.74 -3.60 5.17
CA PRO A 93 -14.58 -2.59 4.13
C PRO A 93 -13.54 -3.02 3.09
N HIS A 94 -13.68 -2.49 1.88
CA HIS A 94 -12.62 -2.48 0.88
C HIS A 94 -11.62 -1.36 1.18
N VAL A 95 -10.39 -1.48 0.67
CA VAL A 95 -9.44 -0.35 0.68
C VAL A 95 -9.86 0.61 -0.43
N THR A 96 -9.92 1.90 -0.12
CA THR A 96 -10.32 2.93 -1.08
C THR A 96 -9.18 3.89 -1.40
N ARG A 97 -9.35 4.66 -2.47
CA ARG A 97 -8.42 5.73 -2.87
C ARG A 97 -8.17 6.71 -1.72
N GLU A 98 -9.22 7.08 -0.99
CA GLU A 98 -9.14 8.06 0.10
C GLU A 98 -8.20 7.59 1.21
N VAL A 99 -8.17 6.28 1.49
CA VAL A 99 -7.22 5.72 2.47
C VAL A 99 -5.79 5.92 2.00
N ILE A 100 -5.49 5.66 0.73
CA ILE A 100 -4.14 5.80 0.19
C ILE A 100 -3.70 7.26 0.11
N VAL A 101 -4.57 8.15 -0.38
CA VAL A 101 -4.27 9.59 -0.45
C VAL A 101 -4.06 10.17 0.95
N LYS A 102 -4.80 9.67 1.95
CA LYS A 102 -4.63 10.09 3.34
C LYS A 102 -3.20 9.86 3.87
N TYR A 103 -2.53 8.77 3.48
CA TYR A 103 -1.12 8.56 3.87
C TYR A 103 -0.24 9.70 3.38
N ALA A 104 -0.38 10.11 2.12
CA ALA A 104 0.44 11.15 1.55
C ALA A 104 0.16 12.51 2.20
N THR A 105 -1.11 12.88 2.40
CA THR A 105 -1.46 14.14 3.07
C THR A 105 -1.04 14.17 4.54
N ASP A 106 -1.10 13.04 5.25
CA ASP A 106 -0.66 12.97 6.64
C ASP A 106 0.88 13.03 6.75
N LEU A 107 1.61 12.44 5.80
CA LEU A 107 3.07 12.53 5.74
C LEU A 107 3.54 13.96 5.45
N GLU A 108 2.87 14.70 4.56
CA GLU A 108 3.11 16.13 4.35
C GLU A 108 2.88 16.94 5.64
N LEU A 109 1.76 16.68 6.33
CA LEU A 109 1.44 17.35 7.61
C LEU A 109 2.51 17.10 8.69
N LEU A 110 3.14 15.92 8.67
CA LEU A 110 4.22 15.54 9.59
C LEU A 110 5.61 16.01 9.13
N GLY A 111 5.72 16.64 7.96
CA GLY A 111 7.00 17.07 7.38
C GLY A 111 7.89 15.91 6.92
N LEU A 112 7.28 14.79 6.55
CA LEU A 112 7.93 13.58 6.02
C LEU A 112 7.83 13.44 4.49
N LEU A 113 7.06 14.33 3.84
CA LEU A 113 7.03 14.57 2.39
C LEU A 113 7.15 16.09 2.18
#